data_AF-A0AA38BWN8-F1
#
_entry.id   AF-A0AA38BWN8-F1
#
_cell.length_a   1.000
_cell.length_b   1.000
_cell.length_c   1.000
_cell.angle_alpha   90.00
_cell.angle_beta   90.00
_cell.angle_gamma   90.00
#
_symmetry.space_group_name_H-M   'P 1'
#
loop_
_entity.id
_entity.type
_entity.pdbx_description
1 polymer ?
#
loop_
_entity_poly.entity_id
_entity_poly.type
_entity_poly.pdbx_seq_one_letter_code
_entity_poly.pdbx_strand_id
1 'polypeptide(L)'
;DYPALQKMYNLEVLSLIGNHTCTELPKDFGKLGGFPRLTELLIQDFPLLEELPALEDGAMKCLNTLKIWDCERAKKVPDGLERLKTLKWIDCKGRYGDANELMERLKEGGEDWNNIKANNPYVTISLGY
;
A
#
# COMPACT_ATOMS: atom_id res chain seq x y z
N ASP A 1 -6.02 -7.96 -16.27
CA ASP A 1 -6.38 -8.84 -15.14
C ASP A 1 -5.17 -9.59 -14.61
N TYR A 2 -4.98 -9.55 -13.29
CA TYR A 2 -3.85 -10.17 -12.56
C TYR A 2 -4.22 -11.39 -11.67
N PRO A 3 -5.28 -12.18 -11.92
CA PRO A 3 -5.80 -13.16 -10.95
C PRO A 3 -4.85 -14.33 -10.65
N ALA A 4 -3.82 -14.55 -11.47
CA ALA A 4 -2.81 -15.58 -11.23
C ALA A 4 -1.79 -15.18 -10.14
N LEU A 5 -1.49 -13.88 -9.99
CA LEU A 5 -0.39 -13.42 -9.12
C LEU A 5 -0.67 -13.70 -7.64
N GLN A 6 -1.92 -13.49 -7.19
CA GLN A 6 -2.30 -13.68 -5.79
C GLN A 6 -2.22 -15.14 -5.32
N LYS A 7 -2.18 -16.10 -6.25
CA LYS A 7 -2.03 -17.54 -5.98
C LYS A 7 -0.58 -18.01 -6.07
N MET A 8 0.37 -17.12 -6.35
CA MET A 8 1.79 -17.45 -6.35
C MET A 8 2.27 -17.53 -4.91
N TYR A 9 2.20 -18.73 -4.33
CA TYR A 9 2.48 -18.96 -2.92
C TYR A 9 3.90 -18.57 -2.49
N ASN A 10 4.86 -18.46 -3.40
CA ASN A 10 6.24 -18.06 -3.11
C ASN A 10 6.56 -16.61 -3.50
N LEU A 11 5.56 -15.82 -3.91
CA LEU A 11 5.80 -14.42 -4.25
C LEU A 11 6.02 -13.61 -2.97
N GLU A 12 7.26 -13.19 -2.75
CA GLU A 12 7.68 -12.40 -1.59
C GLU A 12 7.74 -10.90 -1.91
N VAL A 13 8.03 -10.55 -3.16
CA VAL A 13 8.13 -9.16 -3.62
C VAL A 13 7.26 -8.99 -4.86
N LEU A 14 6.39 -7.99 -4.82
CA LEU A 14 5.56 -7.58 -5.96
C LEU A 14 5.81 -6.09 -6.24
N SER A 15 6.24 -5.80 -7.47
CA SER A 15 6.40 -4.43 -7.95
C SER A 15 5.46 -4.20 -9.13
N LEU A 16 4.57 -3.23 -8.99
CA LEU A 16 3.68 -2.73 -10.03
C LEU A 16 4.22 -1.38 -10.47
N ILE A 17 4.65 -1.25 -11.73
CA ILE A 17 5.32 -0.05 -12.22
C ILE A 17 4.70 0.40 -13.55
N GLY A 18 4.45 1.70 -13.68
CA GLY A 18 4.19 2.36 -14.97
C GLY A 18 2.83 2.04 -15.57
N ASN A 19 1.75 2.41 -14.88
CA ASN A 19 0.39 2.31 -15.42
C ASN A 19 -0.35 3.63 -15.34
N HIS A 20 -0.40 4.33 -16.47
CA HIS A 20 -0.93 5.69 -16.56
C HIS A 20 -2.43 5.76 -16.83
N THR A 21 -3.10 4.62 -16.92
CA THR A 21 -4.57 4.54 -17.13
C THR A 21 -5.30 3.93 -15.93
N CYS A 22 -4.58 3.31 -15.00
CA CYS A 22 -5.16 2.61 -13.86
C CYS A 22 -5.64 3.60 -12.80
N THR A 23 -6.94 3.61 -12.54
CA THR A 23 -7.56 4.41 -11.47
C THR A 23 -7.75 3.64 -10.18
N GLU A 24 -7.84 2.31 -10.26
CA GLU A 24 -7.99 1.42 -9.12
C GLU A 24 -7.18 0.14 -9.31
N LEU A 25 -6.51 -0.33 -8.26
CA LEU A 25 -5.91 -1.67 -8.28
C LEU A 25 -6.99 -2.75 -8.14
N PRO A 26 -6.76 -3.97 -8.67
CA PRO A 26 -7.76 -5.03 -8.61
C PRO A 26 -8.15 -5.34 -7.16
N LYS A 27 -9.46 -5.27 -6.86
CA LYS A 27 -10.00 -5.58 -5.52
C LYS A 27 -9.58 -6.95 -5.00
N ASP A 28 -9.38 -7.90 -5.91
CA ASP A 28 -8.92 -9.26 -5.61
C ASP A 28 -7.56 -9.30 -4.92
N PHE A 29 -6.73 -8.26 -5.03
CA PHE A 29 -5.42 -8.21 -4.36
C PHE A 29 -5.55 -8.21 -2.83
N GLY A 30 -6.64 -7.65 -2.32
CA GLY A 30 -6.92 -7.60 -0.89
C GLY A 30 -7.80 -8.73 -0.38
N LYS A 31 -8.11 -9.76 -1.17
CA LYS A 31 -8.92 -10.90 -0.71
C LYS A 31 -8.19 -11.80 0.27
N LEU A 32 -8.94 -12.47 1.14
CA LEU A 32 -8.47 -13.50 2.05
C LEU A 32 -7.57 -14.52 1.31
N GLY A 33 -6.38 -14.75 1.87
CA GLY A 33 -5.41 -15.69 1.29
C GLY A 33 -4.68 -15.17 0.05
N GLY A 34 -4.96 -13.95 -0.41
CA GLY A 34 -4.19 -13.26 -1.43
C GLY A 34 -2.78 -12.95 -0.92
N PHE A 35 -1.77 -13.27 -1.73
CA PHE A 35 -0.37 -12.96 -1.47
C PHE A 35 0.14 -13.45 -0.09
N PRO A 36 0.02 -14.76 0.20
CA PRO A 36 0.19 -15.29 1.56
C PRO A 36 1.63 -15.24 2.10
N ARG A 37 2.63 -14.98 1.25
CA ARG A 37 4.05 -14.83 1.60
C ARG A 37 4.63 -13.48 1.18
N LEU A 38 3.81 -12.56 0.68
CA LEU A 38 4.30 -11.27 0.21
C LEU A 38 4.83 -10.46 1.40
N THR A 39 6.09 -10.06 1.32
CA THR A 39 6.79 -9.25 2.31
C THR A 39 6.96 -7.80 1.85
N GLU A 40 7.02 -7.55 0.54
CA GLU A 40 7.15 -6.20 -0.01
C GLU A 40 6.18 -5.98 -1.17
N LEU A 41 5.43 -4.88 -1.09
CA LEU A 41 4.60 -4.35 -2.18
C LEU A 41 5.12 -2.96 -2.58
N LEU A 42 5.50 -2.82 -3.85
CA LEU A 42 5.84 -1.55 -4.47
C LEU A 42 4.80 -1.21 -5.54
N ILE A 43 4.25 0.00 -5.46
CA ILE A 43 3.40 0.61 -6.48
C ILE A 43 4.08 1.90 -6.91
N GLN A 44 4.46 2.01 -8.18
CA GLN A 44 5.20 3.15 -8.69
C GLN A 44 4.69 3.65 -10.03
N ASP A 45 4.60 4.97 -10.20
CA ASP A 45 4.24 5.62 -11.48
C ASP A 45 2.83 5.22 -11.96
N PHE A 46 1.86 5.43 -11.06
CA PHE A 46 0.42 5.29 -11.34
C PHE A 46 -0.27 6.65 -11.12
N PRO A 47 -0.12 7.61 -12.06
CA PRO A 47 -0.55 8.99 -11.85
C PRO A 47 -2.06 9.19 -11.74
N LEU A 48 -2.85 8.20 -12.19
CA LEU A 48 -4.32 8.23 -12.09
C LEU A 48 -4.87 7.36 -10.96
N LEU A 49 -4.04 6.64 -10.21
CA LEU A 49 -4.49 5.74 -9.16
C LEU A 49 -5.10 6.53 -8.01
N GLU A 50 -6.37 6.30 -7.74
CA GLU A 50 -7.10 6.93 -6.64
C GLU A 50 -7.24 5.98 -5.45
N GLU A 51 -7.52 4.71 -5.73
CA GLU A 51 -7.90 3.72 -4.72
C GLU A 51 -7.00 2.47 -4.74
N LEU A 52 -6.47 2.13 -3.57
CA LEU A 52 -5.84 0.85 -3.28
C LEU A 52 -6.87 -0.17 -2.78
N PRO A 53 -6.64 -1.49 -2.95
CA PRO A 53 -7.64 -2.49 -2.62
C PRO A 53 -7.75 -2.64 -1.10
N ALA A 54 -8.97 -2.62 -0.55
CA ALA A 54 -9.20 -2.94 0.86
C ALA A 54 -8.70 -4.35 1.18
N LEU A 55 -8.06 -4.53 2.34
CA LEU A 55 -7.51 -5.81 2.77
C LEU A 55 -8.51 -6.54 3.66
N GLU A 56 -9.01 -7.68 3.24
CA GLU A 56 -9.75 -8.62 4.09
C GLU A 56 -8.84 -9.20 5.18
N ASP A 57 -9.45 -9.68 6.27
CA ASP A 57 -8.69 -10.36 7.34
C ASP A 57 -7.91 -11.55 6.77
N GLY A 58 -6.59 -11.53 6.93
CA GLY A 58 -5.70 -12.58 6.43
C GLY A 58 -5.16 -12.37 5.01
N ALA A 59 -5.53 -11.29 4.31
CA ALA A 59 -4.84 -10.84 3.11
C ALA A 59 -3.44 -10.31 3.44
N MET A 60 -2.45 -10.57 2.58
CA MET A 60 -1.08 -10.04 2.70
C MET A 60 -0.47 -10.16 4.12
N LYS A 61 -0.76 -11.25 4.84
CA LYS A 61 -0.44 -11.42 6.27
C LYS A 61 1.05 -11.35 6.65
N CYS A 62 1.94 -11.42 5.66
CA CYS A 62 3.39 -11.35 5.82
C CYS A 62 3.98 -9.99 5.41
N LEU A 63 3.14 -9.05 4.96
CA LEU A 63 3.61 -7.79 4.39
C LEU A 63 4.37 -7.01 5.46
N ASN A 64 5.59 -6.64 5.12
CA ASN A 64 6.52 -5.95 5.97
C ASN A 64 6.74 -4.51 5.48
N THR A 65 6.77 -4.33 4.16
CA THR A 65 7.08 -3.06 3.52
C THR A 65 6.04 -2.72 2.46
N LEU A 66 5.46 -1.52 2.55
CA LEU A 66 4.61 -0.92 1.53
C LEU A 66 5.31 0.32 0.97
N LYS A 67 5.48 0.38 -0.35
CA LYS A 67 6.04 1.53 -1.06
C LYS A 67 5.02 2.04 -2.08
N ILE A 68 4.71 3.33 -2.02
CA ILE A 68 3.80 4.00 -2.96
C ILE A 68 4.51 5.25 -3.48
N TRP A 69 4.99 5.20 -4.72
CA TRP A 69 5.82 6.25 -5.31
C TRP A 69 5.18 6.80 -6.59
N ASP A 70 5.28 8.10 -6.83
CA ASP A 70 4.83 8.73 -8.07
C ASP A 70 3.35 8.38 -8.40
N CYS A 71 2.49 8.41 -7.38
CA CYS A 71 1.04 8.11 -7.45
C CYS A 71 0.23 9.32 -6.95
N GLU A 72 0.17 10.38 -7.76
CA GLU A 72 -0.24 11.72 -7.31
C GLU A 72 -1.72 11.82 -6.91
N ARG A 73 -2.57 10.91 -7.42
CA ARG A 73 -4.00 10.86 -7.07
C ARG A 73 -4.35 9.91 -5.94
N ALA A 74 -3.39 9.16 -5.40
CA ALA A 74 -3.66 8.18 -4.37
C ALA A 74 -4.16 8.91 -3.12
N LYS A 75 -5.31 8.46 -2.58
CA LYS A 75 -6.00 9.20 -1.52
C LYS A 75 -5.71 8.69 -0.12
N LYS A 76 -5.57 7.36 0.05
CA LYS A 76 -5.39 6.72 1.35
C LYS A 76 -4.73 5.36 1.23
N VAL A 77 -4.20 4.86 2.34
CA VAL A 77 -3.71 3.47 2.41
C VAL A 77 -4.89 2.48 2.29
N PRO A 78 -4.64 1.19 1.99
CA PRO A 78 -5.66 0.15 2.05
C PRO A 78 -6.41 0.13 3.38
N ASP A 79 -7.74 0.06 3.35
CA ASP A 79 -8.52 -0.23 4.56
C ASP A 79 -8.10 -1.59 5.12
N GLY A 80 -7.88 -1.68 6.43
CA GLY A 80 -7.42 -2.90 7.08
C GLY A 80 -5.89 -3.06 7.11
N LEU A 81 -5.12 -2.14 6.52
CA LEU A 81 -3.65 -2.14 6.63
C LEU A 81 -3.18 -2.09 8.08
N GLU A 82 -3.89 -1.37 8.96
CA GLU A 82 -3.62 -1.24 10.39
C GLU A 82 -3.67 -2.59 11.15
N ARG A 83 -4.34 -3.60 10.57
CA ARG A 83 -4.42 -4.95 11.14
C ARG A 83 -3.16 -5.77 10.89
N LEU A 84 -2.32 -5.38 9.92
CA LEU A 84 -1.10 -6.09 9.57
C LEU A 84 -0.02 -5.91 10.63
N LYS A 85 0.09 -6.89 11.54
CA LYS A 85 1.09 -6.88 12.63
C LYS A 85 2.53 -7.07 12.15
N THR A 86 2.72 -7.55 10.93
CA THR A 86 4.05 -7.71 10.32
C THR A 86 4.56 -6.45 9.65
N LEU A 87 3.70 -5.46 9.40
CA LEU A 87 4.08 -4.23 8.72
C LEU A 87 5.08 -3.46 9.58
N LYS A 88 6.18 -3.02 8.97
CA LYS A 88 7.25 -2.27 9.63
C LYS A 88 7.57 -0.96 8.93
N TRP A 89 7.40 -0.91 7.61
CA TRP A 89 7.75 0.26 6.82
C TRP A 89 6.63 0.63 5.84
N ILE A 90 6.30 1.91 5.84
CA ILE A 90 5.55 2.56 4.77
C ILE A 90 6.44 3.67 4.23
N ASP A 91 6.69 3.66 2.93
CA ASP A 91 7.46 4.71 2.26
C ASP A 91 6.61 5.28 1.12
N CYS A 92 6.24 6.56 1.24
CA CYS A 92 5.41 7.24 0.26
C CYS A 92 6.16 8.43 -0.32
N LYS A 93 6.23 8.54 -1.64
CA LYS A 93 6.99 9.60 -2.33
C LYS A 93 6.19 10.18 -3.48
N GLY A 94 6.16 11.51 -3.56
CA GLY A 94 5.59 12.23 -4.69
C GLY A 94 6.58 12.37 -5.84
N ARG A 95 6.07 12.49 -7.07
CA ARG A 95 6.89 12.86 -8.23
C ARG A 95 7.28 14.33 -8.08
N TYR A 96 8.57 14.62 -8.20
CA TYR A 96 9.13 15.97 -8.01
C TYR A 96 8.84 16.62 -6.65
N GLY A 97 8.42 15.82 -5.67
CA GLY A 97 8.19 16.30 -4.32
C GLY A 97 6.79 16.80 -4.00
N ASP A 98 5.82 16.55 -4.88
CA ASP A 98 4.44 16.96 -4.64
C ASP A 98 3.79 16.13 -3.52
N ALA A 99 3.22 16.81 -2.52
CA ALA A 99 2.34 16.18 -1.52
C ALA A 99 1.00 15.82 -2.17
N ASN A 100 0.50 14.62 -1.88
CA ASN A 100 -0.86 14.20 -2.24
C ASN A 100 -1.69 13.91 -0.98
N GLU A 101 -2.98 13.66 -1.16
CA GLU A 101 -3.91 13.38 -0.07
C GLU A 101 -3.45 12.19 0.80
N LEU A 102 -2.93 11.13 0.18
CA LEU A 102 -2.34 9.99 0.90
C LEU A 102 -1.20 10.41 1.84
N MET A 103 -0.26 11.24 1.37
CA MET A 103 0.85 11.74 2.18
C MET A 103 0.34 12.63 3.33
N GLU A 104 -0.67 13.45 3.08
CA GLU A 104 -1.31 14.29 4.10
C GLU A 104 -2.03 13.47 5.18
N ARG A 105 -2.57 12.29 4.85
CA ARG A 105 -3.13 11.35 5.84
C ARG A 105 -2.06 10.56 6.58
N LEU A 106 -0.93 10.30 5.93
CA LEU A 106 0.20 9.57 6.47
C LEU A 106 1.19 10.44 7.27
N LYS A 107 1.11 11.76 7.21
CA LYS A 107 1.96 12.64 8.03
C LYS A 107 1.62 12.47 9.52
N GLU A 108 2.56 12.81 10.39
CA GLU A 108 2.34 12.72 11.84
C GLU A 108 1.09 13.50 12.27
N GLY A 109 0.18 12.82 12.97
CA GLY A 109 -1.12 13.35 13.38
C GLY A 109 -2.24 13.24 12.33
N GLY A 110 -1.94 12.80 11.10
CA GLY A 110 -2.92 12.53 10.05
C GLY A 110 -3.81 11.31 10.38
N GLU A 111 -4.93 11.18 9.66
CA GLU A 111 -5.94 10.16 9.94
C GLU A 111 -5.37 8.73 9.84
N ASP A 112 -4.71 8.41 8.72
CA ASP A 112 -4.12 7.09 8.50
C ASP A 112 -2.94 6.86 9.44
N TRP A 113 -2.11 7.90 9.68
CA TRP A 113 -1.04 7.83 10.69
C TRP A 113 -1.57 7.44 12.06
N ASN A 114 -2.62 8.11 12.55
CA ASN A 114 -3.19 7.83 13.87
C ASN A 114 -3.74 6.41 13.95
N ASN A 115 -4.46 5.95 12.91
CA ASN A 115 -5.00 4.61 12.87
C ASN A 115 -3.89 3.53 12.86
N ILE A 116 -2.86 3.73 12.04
CA ILE A 116 -1.71 2.82 11.97
C ILE A 116 -0.98 2.78 13.32
N LYS A 117 -0.68 3.93 13.91
CA LYS A 117 0.07 4.01 15.16
C LYS A 117 -0.70 3.48 16.37
N ALA A 118 -2.03 3.61 16.40
CA ALA A 118 -2.86 3.02 17.44
C ALA A 118 -2.82 1.48 17.43
N ASN A 119 -2.67 0.87 16.25
CA ASN A 119 -2.73 -0.59 16.09
C ASN A 119 -1.37 -1.27 15.95
N ASN A 120 -0.35 -0.52 15.48
CA ASN A 120 1.02 -0.96 15.29
C ASN A 120 1.98 0.24 15.45
N PRO A 121 2.34 0.62 16.71
CA PRO A 121 3.09 1.85 16.99
C PRO A 121 4.52 1.86 16.43
N TYR A 122 5.07 0.68 16.12
CA TYR A 122 6.43 0.51 15.63
C TYR A 122 6.59 0.67 14.11
N VAL A 123 5.50 0.84 13.36
CA VAL A 123 5.58 1.12 11.91
C VAL A 123 6.32 2.42 11.69
N THR A 124 7.38 2.39 10.90
CA THR A 124 8.07 3.59 10.43
C THR A 124 7.39 4.06 9.15
N ILE A 125 7.00 5.34 9.11
CA ILE A 125 6.42 5.97 7.93
C ILE A 125 7.42 7.03 7.45
N SER A 126 7.85 6.91 6.20
CA SER A 126 8.74 7.84 5.52
C SER A 126 7.98 8.52 4.39
N LEU A 127 8.06 9.85 4.34
CA LEU A 127 7.43 10.67 3.32
C LEU A 127 8.51 11.45 2.56
N GLY A 128 8.58 11.25 1.24
CA GLY A 128 9.42 12.02 0.34
C GLY A 128 8.60 13.03 -0.44
N TYR A 129 8.65 14.28 0.00
CA TYR A 129 8.26 15.46 -0.76
C TYR A 129 9.46 16.00 -1.55
#